data_AF-A0A3N1CT49-F1
#
_entry.id   AF-A0A3N1CT49-F1
#
_cell.length_a   1.000
_cell.length_b   1.000
_cell.length_c   1.000
_cell.angle_alpha   90.00
_cell.angle_beta   90.00
_cell.angle_gamma   90.00
#
_symmetry.space_group_name_H-M   'P 1'
#
loop_
_entity.id
_entity.type
_entity.pdbx_description
1 polymer ?
#
loop_
_entity_poly.entity_id
_entity_poly.type
_entity_poly.pdbx_seq_one_letter_code
_entity_poly.pdbx_strand_id
1 'polypeptide(L)'
;MIQRLAFTIPPMAGQFEHAVPMLLLAPDRLSDLFDVLLPRTLHHAGHTIAAQPPSSAPWTVAVDDAWLGAADAYGGPDGPRAKVVVVLDPVEDVTGHDAQTREIAAHLPAAVPPWALAVLAQRLRAAVRDVPVTSVPALCRSPLTPTGLPYWAEDLIEPLP
;
A
#
# COMPACT_ATOMS: atom_id res chain seq x y z
N MET A 1 -15.61 -6.93 -2.70
CA MET A 1 -14.61 -6.42 -3.67
C MET A 1 -13.44 -5.83 -2.88
N ILE A 2 -12.23 -5.79 -3.44
CA ILE A 2 -11.07 -5.18 -2.77
C ILE A 2 -10.79 -3.84 -3.42
N GLN A 3 -10.89 -2.75 -2.66
CA GLN A 3 -10.43 -1.42 -3.05
C GLN A 3 -8.90 -1.36 -2.99
N ARG A 4 -8.30 -0.64 -3.94
CA ARG A 4 -6.85 -0.53 -4.09
C ARG A 4 -6.49 0.90 -4.35
N LEU A 5 -5.49 1.40 -3.64
CA LEU A 5 -5.02 2.77 -3.80
C LEU A 5 -3.50 2.81 -3.63
N ALA A 6 -2.81 3.41 -4.58
CA ALA A 6 -1.39 3.71 -4.45
C ALA A 6 -1.18 5.23 -4.41
N PHE A 7 -0.35 5.68 -3.48
CA PHE A 7 0.02 7.10 -3.33
C PHE A 7 1.33 7.22 -2.55
N THR A 8 1.85 8.43 -2.48
CA THR A 8 3.09 8.72 -1.76
C THR A 8 2.78 9.51 -0.50
N ILE A 9 3.28 9.06 0.65
CA ILE A 9 3.33 9.87 1.87
C ILE A 9 4.59 10.74 1.81
N PRO A 10 4.48 12.07 1.84
CA PRO A 10 5.66 12.92 1.90
C PRO A 10 6.33 12.82 3.29
N PRO A 11 7.65 13.06 3.38
CA PRO A 11 8.42 12.97 4.63
C PRO A 11 7.75 13.69 5.81
N MET A 12 7.24 14.88 5.53
CA MET A 12 6.65 15.81 6.50
C MET A 12 5.36 15.27 7.14
N ALA A 13 4.65 14.36 6.48
CA ALA A 13 3.38 13.82 6.97
C ALA A 13 3.55 12.62 7.90
N GLY A 14 4.69 11.93 7.86
CA GLY A 14 4.86 10.64 8.56
C GLY A 14 6.14 10.52 9.39
N GLN A 15 6.88 11.62 9.59
CA GLN A 15 8.19 11.60 10.26
C GLN A 15 9.19 10.63 9.59
N PHE A 16 9.06 10.45 8.28
CA PHE A 16 9.95 9.60 7.49
C PHE A 16 11.13 10.42 6.97
N GLU A 17 12.30 9.79 6.81
CA GLU A 17 13.48 10.44 6.21
C GLU A 17 13.25 10.77 4.73
N HIS A 18 12.46 9.93 4.04
CA HIS A 18 12.14 10.06 2.63
C HIS A 18 10.64 9.91 2.39
N ALA A 19 10.20 10.29 1.20
CA ALA A 19 8.84 10.03 0.77
C ALA A 19 8.61 8.51 0.72
N VAL A 20 7.46 8.05 1.21
CA VAL A 20 7.16 6.62 1.29
C VAL A 20 6.09 6.26 0.27
N PRO A 21 6.40 5.40 -0.72
CA PRO A 21 5.39 4.91 -1.64
C PRO A 21 4.55 3.86 -0.93
N MET A 22 3.24 4.05 -0.99
CA MET A 22 2.27 3.21 -0.32
C MET A 22 1.33 2.55 -1.32
N LEU A 23 0.90 1.34 -0.96
CA LEU A 23 -0.20 0.61 -1.57
C LEU A 23 -1.15 0.15 -0.48
N LEU A 24 -2.38 0.64 -0.49
CA LEU A 24 -3.44 0.20 0.41
C LEU A 24 -4.35 -0.80 -0.30
N LEU A 25 -4.64 -1.89 0.40
CA LEU A 25 -5.60 -2.91 0.02
C LEU A 25 -6.70 -2.94 1.09
N ALA A 26 -7.91 -2.57 0.71
CA ALA A 26 -9.04 -2.50 1.63
C ALA A 26 -10.21 -3.36 1.13
N PRO A 27 -10.63 -4.38 1.87
CA PRO A 27 -11.82 -5.15 1.50
C PRO A 27 -13.08 -4.32 1.78
N ASP A 28 -14.06 -4.38 0.87
CA ASP A 28 -15.39 -3.82 1.12
C ASP A 28 -16.09 -4.60 2.24
N ARG A 29 -15.95 -5.94 2.23
CA ARG A 29 -16.55 -6.86 3.20
C ARG A 29 -15.49 -7.74 3.83
N LEU A 30 -15.70 -8.16 5.08
CA LEU A 30 -14.80 -9.11 5.76
C LEU A 30 -14.57 -10.41 4.96
N SER A 31 -15.57 -10.90 4.22
CA SER A 31 -15.41 -12.10 3.38
C SER A 31 -14.37 -11.92 2.28
N ASP A 32 -14.19 -10.69 1.78
CA ASP A 32 -13.19 -10.39 0.74
C ASP A 32 -11.76 -10.42 1.29
N LEU A 33 -11.57 -10.38 2.61
CA LEU A 33 -10.25 -10.41 3.24
C LEU A 33 -9.52 -11.73 2.99
N PHE A 34 -10.26 -12.84 2.89
CA PHE A 34 -9.70 -14.14 2.52
C PHE A 34 -9.18 -14.17 1.07
N ASP A 35 -9.64 -13.23 0.23
CA ASP A 35 -9.16 -13.04 -1.13
C ASP A 35 -8.02 -12.01 -1.21
N VAL A 36 -7.73 -11.28 -0.11
CA VAL A 36 -6.58 -10.37 -0.03
C VAL A 36 -5.32 -11.19 0.18
N LEU A 37 -4.71 -11.61 -0.92
CA LEU A 37 -3.38 -12.22 -0.89
C LEU A 37 -2.34 -11.12 -0.60
N LEU A 38 -1.67 -11.23 0.55
CA LEU A 38 -0.61 -10.33 0.98
C LEU A 38 0.52 -10.33 -0.07
N PRO A 39 0.69 -9.25 -0.85
CA PRO A 39 1.73 -9.21 -1.86
C PRO A 39 3.09 -9.28 -1.17
N ARG A 40 3.96 -10.18 -1.65
CA ARG A 40 5.34 -10.31 -1.14
C ARG A 40 6.32 -9.46 -1.93
N THR A 41 5.96 -9.11 -3.16
CA THR A 41 6.72 -8.27 -4.08
C THR A 41 5.73 -7.46 -4.91
N LEU A 42 6.19 -6.32 -5.43
CA LEU A 42 5.48 -5.54 -6.43
C LEU A 42 6.31 -5.46 -7.70
N HIS A 43 5.64 -5.51 -8.84
CA HIS A 43 6.23 -5.28 -10.14
C HIS A 43 5.61 -4.03 -10.74
N HIS A 44 6.43 -3.17 -11.34
CA HIS A 44 5.92 -2.04 -12.09
C HIS A 44 6.35 -2.12 -13.55
N ALA A 45 5.45 -1.70 -14.45
CA ALA A 45 5.76 -1.45 -15.85
C ALA A 45 5.20 -0.06 -16.19
N GLY A 46 6.10 0.91 -16.39
CA GLY A 46 5.72 2.32 -16.45
C GLY A 46 4.96 2.74 -15.18
N HIS A 47 3.81 3.39 -15.38
CA HIS A 47 2.91 3.93 -14.34
C HIS A 47 1.90 2.93 -13.80
N THR A 48 2.20 1.64 -13.85
CA THR A 48 1.29 0.59 -13.38
C THR A 48 2.06 -0.38 -12.50
N ILE A 49 1.53 -0.65 -11.30
CA ILE A 49 2.03 -1.70 -10.40
C ILE A 49 1.09 -2.90 -10.40
N ALA A 50 1.65 -4.09 -10.19
CA ALA A 50 0.91 -5.32 -9.95
C ALA A 50 1.55 -6.10 -8.80
N ALA A 51 0.70 -6.77 -8.02
CA ALA A 51 1.13 -7.88 -7.19
C ALA A 51 0.81 -9.20 -7.87
N GLN A 52 1.70 -10.19 -7.74
CA GLN A 52 1.40 -11.55 -8.21
C GLN A 52 1.18 -12.53 -7.07
N PRO A 53 -0.03 -13.13 -7.02
CA PRO A 53 -0.23 -14.46 -6.46
C PRO A 53 -0.23 -15.56 -7.55
N PRO A 54 0.01 -16.83 -7.19
CA PRO A 54 0.18 -17.94 -8.14
C PRO A 54 -1.11 -18.46 -8.83
N SER A 55 -2.30 -17.91 -8.61
CA SER A 55 -3.53 -18.55 -9.12
C SER A 55 -4.71 -17.66 -9.55
N SER A 56 -4.68 -16.34 -9.35
CA SER A 56 -5.77 -15.44 -9.77
C SER A 56 -5.26 -14.34 -10.69
N ALA A 57 -6.13 -13.85 -11.58
CA ALA A 57 -5.77 -12.84 -12.57
C ALA A 57 -5.06 -11.65 -11.90
N PRO A 58 -3.88 -11.23 -12.40
CA PRO A 58 -3.11 -10.16 -11.76
C PRO A 58 -3.97 -8.89 -11.76
N TRP A 59 -4.18 -8.32 -10.58
CA TRP A 59 -4.75 -6.99 -10.46
C TRP A 59 -3.65 -5.94 -10.60
N THR A 60 -4.04 -4.76 -11.05
CA THR A 60 -3.13 -3.64 -11.29
C THR A 60 -3.63 -2.38 -10.61
N VAL A 61 -2.70 -1.48 -10.29
CA VAL A 61 -2.98 -0.16 -9.73
C VAL A 61 -2.11 0.86 -10.45
N ALA A 62 -2.69 2.02 -10.80
CA ALA A 62 -1.95 3.10 -11.41
C ALA A 62 -1.10 3.84 -10.36
N VAL A 63 0.09 4.30 -10.76
CA VAL A 63 1.01 5.10 -9.93
C VAL A 63 1.55 6.27 -10.74
N ASP A 64 2.01 7.31 -10.07
CA ASP A 64 2.63 8.47 -10.70
C ASP A 64 4.17 8.45 -10.58
N ASP A 65 4.84 9.44 -11.17
CA ASP A 65 6.29 9.58 -11.09
C ASP A 65 6.78 9.81 -9.66
N ALA A 66 5.95 10.44 -8.80
CA ALA A 66 6.29 10.67 -7.41
C ALA A 66 6.37 9.36 -6.63
N TRP A 67 5.46 8.42 -6.90
CA TRP A 67 5.49 7.08 -6.34
C TRP A 67 6.72 6.30 -6.80
N LEU A 68 7.04 6.34 -8.09
CA LEU A 68 8.23 5.67 -8.65
C LEU A 68 9.52 6.20 -8.03
N GLY A 69 9.68 7.52 -7.98
CA GLY A 69 10.85 8.15 -7.35
C GLY A 69 10.93 7.88 -5.84
N ALA A 70 9.79 7.82 -5.15
CA ALA A 70 9.74 7.44 -3.74
C ALA A 70 10.16 5.98 -3.52
N ALA A 71 9.86 5.06 -4.44
CA ALA A 71 10.25 3.65 -4.32
C ALA A 71 11.76 3.46 -4.39
N ASP A 72 12.41 4.19 -5.30
CA ASP A 72 13.86 4.18 -5.43
C ASP A 72 14.53 4.76 -4.17
N ALA A 73 13.99 5.86 -3.63
CA ALA A 73 14.53 6.51 -2.43
C ALA A 73 14.29 5.70 -1.15
N TYR A 74 13.10 5.11 -0.99
CA TYR A 74 12.72 4.32 0.18
C TYR A 74 13.46 2.98 0.25
N GLY A 75 13.93 2.47 -0.89
CA GLY A 75 14.55 1.16 -1.02
C GLY A 75 15.91 0.97 -0.33
N GLY A 76 16.63 2.05 -0.05
CA GLY A 76 17.95 1.97 0.55
C GLY A 76 18.94 1.09 -0.25
N PRO A 77 20.00 0.54 0.40
CA PRO A 77 21.02 -0.25 -0.29
C PRO A 77 20.51 -1.60 -0.83
N ASP A 78 19.35 -2.07 -0.36
CA ASP A 78 18.75 -3.35 -0.75
C ASP A 78 17.83 -3.24 -2.00
N GLY A 79 17.74 -2.05 -2.60
CA GLY A 79 16.97 -1.77 -3.81
C GLY A 79 15.53 -1.31 -3.54
N PRO A 80 14.77 -0.90 -4.57
CA PRO A 80 13.50 -0.18 -4.42
C PRO A 80 12.45 -0.92 -3.58
N ARG A 81 11.69 -0.18 -2.75
CA ARG A 81 10.68 -0.75 -1.84
C ARG A 81 9.42 0.09 -1.76
N ALA A 82 8.34 -0.52 -1.30
CA ALA A 82 7.10 0.17 -0.95
C ALA A 82 6.43 -0.40 0.28
N LYS A 83 5.66 0.44 0.98
CA LYS A 83 4.78 0.02 2.07
C LYS A 83 3.48 -0.53 1.49
N VAL A 84 3.18 -1.78 1.78
CA VAL A 84 1.87 -2.37 1.56
C VAL A 84 1.12 -2.37 2.87
N VAL A 85 -0.10 -1.85 2.83
CA VAL A 85 -1.01 -1.78 3.97
C VAL A 85 -2.26 -2.55 3.61
N VAL A 86 -2.62 -3.54 4.43
CA VAL A 86 -3.83 -4.34 4.26
C VAL A 86 -4.78 -4.04 5.39
N VAL A 87 -5.91 -3.42 5.06
CA VAL A 87 -6.96 -3.08 6.03
C VAL A 87 -7.68 -4.36 6.43
N LEU A 88 -7.77 -4.61 7.73
CA LEU A 88 -8.38 -5.81 8.30
C LEU A 88 -9.86 -5.63 8.65
N ASP A 89 -10.32 -4.38 8.63
CA ASP A 89 -11.71 -4.00 8.86
C ASP A 89 -12.40 -3.65 7.53
N PRO A 90 -13.71 -3.92 7.38
CA PRO A 90 -14.46 -3.54 6.19
C PRO A 90 -14.60 -2.02 6.10
N VAL A 91 -14.45 -1.46 4.89
CA VAL A 91 -14.46 0.01 4.69
C VAL A 91 -15.81 0.59 4.30
N GLU A 92 -16.86 -0.23 4.15
CA GLU A 92 -18.17 0.18 3.63
C GLU A 92 -18.89 1.27 4.45
N ASP A 93 -18.48 1.49 5.71
CA ASP A 93 -19.13 2.42 6.65
C ASP A 93 -18.28 3.64 7.07
N VAL A 94 -17.09 3.84 6.48
CA VAL A 94 -16.20 4.94 6.89
C VAL A 94 -16.69 6.28 6.33
N THR A 95 -17.59 6.92 7.08
CA THR A 95 -18.24 8.18 6.70
C THR A 95 -17.88 9.30 7.69
N GLY A 96 -16.67 9.84 7.58
CA GLY A 96 -16.31 10.96 8.43
C GLY A 96 -14.94 11.54 8.16
N HIS A 97 -14.86 12.88 8.16
CA HIS A 97 -13.62 13.61 8.31
C HIS A 97 -13.62 14.26 9.70
N ASP A 98 -12.96 13.63 10.67
CA ASP A 98 -12.61 14.26 11.94
C ASP A 98 -11.42 15.23 11.77
N ALA A 99 -10.99 15.89 12.85
CA ALA A 99 -9.88 16.83 12.79
C ALA A 99 -8.58 16.17 12.32
N GLN A 100 -8.30 14.94 12.77
CA GLN A 100 -7.09 14.19 12.46
C GLN A 100 -7.00 13.80 10.99
N THR A 101 -8.10 13.29 10.41
CA THR A 101 -8.17 12.93 8.98
C THR A 101 -8.07 14.16 8.07
N ARG A 102 -8.57 15.33 8.50
CA ARG A 102 -8.37 16.60 7.77
C ARG A 102 -6.93 17.08 7.80
N GLU A 103 -6.26 16.96 8.94
CA GLU A 103 -4.85 17.30 9.09
C GLU A 103 -3.99 16.42 8.19
N ILE A 104 -4.20 15.11 8.20
CA ILE A 104 -3.52 14.17 7.30
C ILE A 104 -3.78 14.53 5.83
N ALA A 105 -5.04 14.79 5.46
CA ALA A 105 -5.39 15.15 4.09
C ALA A 105 -4.69 16.42 3.59
N ALA A 106 -4.45 17.40 4.47
CA ALA A 106 -3.74 18.64 4.13
C ALA A 106 -2.27 18.41 3.73
N HIS A 107 -1.69 17.28 4.12
CA HIS A 107 -0.31 16.92 3.81
C HIS A 107 -0.17 15.95 2.64
N LEU A 108 -1.26 15.47 2.03
CA LEU A 108 -1.20 14.54 0.91
C LEU A 108 -1.35 15.27 -0.43
N PRO A 109 -0.56 14.92 -1.45
CA PRO A 109 -0.55 15.62 -2.74
C PRO A 109 -1.78 15.34 -3.61
N ALA A 110 -2.53 14.28 -3.31
CA ALA A 110 -3.72 13.85 -4.04
C ALA A 110 -4.93 13.70 -3.11
N ALA A 111 -6.13 13.82 -3.67
CA ALA A 111 -7.36 13.55 -2.95
C ALA A 111 -7.44 12.05 -2.59
N VAL A 112 -7.12 11.75 -1.33
CA VAL A 112 -7.20 10.39 -0.78
C VAL A 112 -8.62 10.14 -0.25
N PRO A 113 -9.24 8.99 -0.56
CA PRO A 113 -10.60 8.69 -0.11
C PRO A 113 -10.68 8.57 1.43
N PRO A 114 -11.87 8.81 2.02
CA PRO A 114 -12.04 8.85 3.48
C PRO A 114 -11.58 7.58 4.21
N TRP A 115 -11.80 6.40 3.62
CA TRP A 115 -11.35 5.14 4.21
C TRP A 115 -9.83 5.06 4.33
N ALA A 116 -9.09 5.57 3.35
CA ALA A 116 -7.64 5.57 3.37
C ALA A 116 -7.10 6.58 4.40
N LEU A 117 -7.77 7.71 4.58
CA LEU A 117 -7.47 8.64 5.67
C LEU A 117 -7.71 8.01 7.05
N ALA A 118 -8.77 7.21 7.22
CA ALA A 118 -9.03 6.49 8.47
C ALA A 118 -7.96 5.43 8.78
N VAL A 119 -7.42 4.77 7.76
CA VAL A 119 -6.26 3.87 7.91
C VAL A 119 -5.03 4.64 8.38
N LEU A 120 -4.70 5.76 7.72
CA LEU A 120 -3.57 6.62 8.09
C LEU A 120 -3.70 7.21 9.50
N ALA A 121 -4.93 7.52 9.92
CA ALA A 121 -5.25 7.99 11.25
C ALA A 121 -5.22 6.88 12.32
N GLN A 122 -4.85 5.64 11.95
CA GLN A 122 -4.84 4.46 12.84
C GLN A 122 -6.20 4.21 13.49
N ARG A 123 -7.29 4.41 12.74
CA ARG A 123 -8.66 4.14 13.20
C ARG A 123 -9.19 2.78 12.75
N LEU A 124 -8.48 2.15 11.83
CA LEU A 124 -8.77 0.82 11.31
C LEU A 124 -7.58 -0.07 11.57
N ARG A 125 -7.83 -1.32 11.90
CA ARG A 125 -6.80 -2.35 11.97
C ARG A 125 -6.20 -2.54 10.60
N ALA A 126 -4.88 -2.59 10.55
CA ALA A 126 -4.18 -2.87 9.32
C ALA A 126 -2.92 -3.70 9.58
N ALA A 127 -2.58 -4.57 8.64
CA ALA A 127 -1.28 -5.19 8.57
C ALA A 127 -0.39 -4.38 7.62
N VAL A 128 0.85 -4.10 8.02
CA VAL A 128 1.79 -3.30 7.20
C VAL A 128 3.05 -4.11 6.92
N ARG A 129 3.56 -3.95 5.69
CA ARG A 129 4.78 -4.61 5.25
C ARG A 129 5.54 -3.78 4.23
N ASP A 130 6.86 -3.78 4.34
CA ASP A 130 7.74 -3.28 3.28
C ASP A 130 8.07 -4.39 2.28
N VAL A 131 7.66 -4.21 1.03
CA VAL A 131 7.89 -5.16 -0.05
C VAL A 131 8.86 -4.59 -1.09
N PRO A 132 9.72 -5.42 -1.70
CA PRO A 132 10.55 -4.98 -2.81
C PRO A 132 9.69 -4.67 -4.04
N VAL A 133 10.14 -3.65 -4.78
CA VAL A 133 9.55 -3.18 -6.02
C VAL A 133 10.53 -3.44 -7.16
N THR A 134 10.06 -4.02 -8.25
CA THR A 134 10.91 -4.35 -9.41
C THR A 134 10.33 -3.81 -10.70
N SER A 135 11.18 -3.21 -11.54
CA SER A 135 10.80 -2.78 -12.88
C SER A 135 10.79 -3.98 -13.83
N VAL A 136 9.70 -4.16 -14.57
CA VAL A 136 9.57 -5.20 -15.59
C VAL A 136 9.16 -4.59 -16.93
N PRO A 137 9.61 -5.15 -18.08
CA PRO A 137 9.27 -4.61 -19.40
C PRO A 137 7.77 -4.61 -19.70
N ALA A 138 7.03 -5.58 -19.15
CA ALA A 138 5.59 -5.69 -19.21
C ALA A 138 5.07 -6.48 -18.01
N LEU A 139 3.89 -6.13 -17.50
CA LEU A 139 3.21 -6.88 -16.45
C LEU A 139 2.63 -8.19 -17.02
N CYS A 140 3.49 -9.15 -17.26
CA CYS A 140 3.11 -10.49 -17.65
C CYS A 140 2.73 -11.32 -16.41
N ARG A 141 1.92 -12.37 -16.60
CA ARG A 141 1.70 -13.40 -15.57
C ARG A 141 3.02 -14.16 -15.37
N SER A 142 3.92 -13.67 -14.53
CA SER A 142 5.13 -14.40 -14.17
C SER A 142 4.82 -15.45 -13.08
N PRO A 143 5.16 -16.72 -13.26
CA PRO A 143 5.03 -17.73 -12.21
C PRO A 143 6.13 -17.62 -11.12
N LEU A 144 7.00 -16.62 -11.20
CA LEU A 144 8.19 -16.50 -10.37
C LEU A 144 8.24 -15.15 -9.66
N THR A 145 7.91 -15.19 -8.37
CA THR A 145 8.24 -14.13 -7.42
C THR A 145 9.01 -14.72 -6.24
N PRO A 146 10.17 -14.16 -5.84
CA PRO A 146 10.97 -14.64 -4.72
C PRO A 146 10.12 -14.79 -3.45
N THR A 147 10.16 -15.96 -2.82
CA THR A 147 9.30 -16.32 -1.68
C THR A 147 9.97 -16.19 -0.32
N GLY A 148 10.93 -15.27 -0.15
CA GLY A 148 11.61 -15.05 1.13
C GLY A 148 11.44 -13.62 1.63
N LEU A 149 11.05 -13.44 2.90
CA LEU A 149 10.98 -12.15 3.58
C LEU A 149 11.81 -12.17 4.86
N PRO A 150 12.48 -11.07 5.21
CA PRO A 150 13.10 -10.92 6.53
C PRO A 150 12.05 -10.70 7.62
N TYR A 151 12.39 -11.09 8.86
CA TYR A 151 11.49 -11.20 10.02
C TYR A 151 10.91 -9.87 10.54
N TRP A 152 11.47 -8.73 10.15
CA TRP A 152 10.99 -7.40 10.54
C TRP A 152 9.81 -6.89 9.69
N ALA A 153 9.36 -7.66 8.71
CA ALA A 153 8.40 -7.24 7.70
C ALA A 153 6.93 -7.59 8.05
N GLU A 154 6.60 -7.83 9.32
CA GLU A 154 5.24 -8.19 9.78
C GLU A 154 4.88 -7.36 11.01
N ASP A 155 4.44 -6.12 10.80
CA ASP A 155 3.90 -5.27 11.87
C ASP A 155 2.37 -5.20 11.75
N LEU A 156 1.68 -5.57 12.83
CA LEU A 156 0.24 -5.34 12.99
C LEU A 156 0.03 -3.96 13.63
N ILE A 157 -0.78 -3.12 13.00
CA ILE A 157 -1.20 -1.83 13.55
C ILE A 157 -2.59 -2.00 14.17
N GLU A 158 -2.67 -1.85 15.49
CA GLU A 158 -3.92 -1.77 16.23
C GLU A 158 -4.41 -0.30 16.31
N PRO A 159 -5.72 -0.04 16.41
CA PRO A 159 -6.23 1.30 16.54
C PRO A 159 -5.79 1.91 17.87
N LEU A 160 -5.53 3.22 17.87
CA LEU A 160 -5.25 3.95 19.11
C LEU A 160 -6.49 3.96 20.02
N PRO A 161 -6.33 3.84 21.35
CA PRO A 161 -7.43 3.80 22.32
C PRO A 161 -8.22 5.12 22.42
#